data_AF-A0A832GYN3-F1
#
_entry.id   AF-A0A832GYN3-F1
#
_cell.length_a   1.000
_cell.length_b   1.000
_cell.length_c   1.000
_cell.angle_alpha   90.00
_cell.angle_beta   90.00
_cell.angle_gamma   90.00
#
_symmetry.space_group_name_H-M   'P 1'
#
loop_
_entity.id
_entity.type
_entity.pdbx_description
1 polymer ?
#
loop_
_entity_poly.entity_id
_entity_poly.type
_entity_poly.pdbx_seq_one_letter_code
_entity_poly.pdbx_strand_id
1 'polypeptide(L)'
;MSLAVADTCFLINWLSFRRWEDIFRLFHRILLPSIMVPELRSQRVRGRVEELVYRGRLAILPRADYVDREALRIFNLVNSTP
;
A
#
# COMPACT_ATOMS: atom_id res chain seq x y z
N MET A 1 -7.72 -8.99 -14.90
CA MET A 1 -6.92 -7.82 -14.47
C MET A 1 -6.59 -7.99 -12.99
N SER A 2 -5.32 -8.13 -12.65
CA SER A 2 -4.87 -8.34 -11.26
C SER A 2 -4.62 -7.00 -10.58
N LEU A 3 -5.12 -6.88 -9.35
CA LEU A 3 -4.85 -5.79 -8.41
C LEU A 3 -3.89 -6.30 -7.33
N ALA A 4 -3.05 -5.42 -6.81
CA ALA A 4 -2.23 -5.69 -5.62
C ALA A 4 -2.52 -4.65 -4.55
N VAL A 5 -2.47 -5.06 -3.28
CA VAL A 5 -2.44 -4.14 -2.14
C VAL A 5 -1.00 -4.10 -1.64
N ALA A 6 -0.42 -2.90 -1.53
CA ALA A 6 0.96 -2.73 -1.07
C ALA A 6 0.99 -2.20 0.36
N ASP A 7 1.83 -2.81 1.18
CA ASP A 7 2.25 -2.27 2.46
C ASP A 7 3.31 -1.17 2.29
N THR A 8 3.43 -0.25 3.25
CA THR A 8 4.39 0.85 3.19
C THR A 8 5.83 0.36 3.10
N CYS A 9 6.20 -0.67 3.88
CA CYS A 9 7.57 -1.18 3.91
C CYS A 9 7.98 -1.74 2.54
N PHE A 10 7.08 -2.46 1.89
CA PHE A 10 7.30 -2.93 0.53
C PHE A 10 7.40 -1.73 -0.43
N LEU A 11 6.46 -0.79 -0.36
CA LEU A 11 6.36 0.33 -1.29
C LEU A 11 7.61 1.23 -1.27
N ILE A 12 8.14 1.55 -0.09
CA ILE A 12 9.35 2.38 0.06
C ILE A 12 10.57 1.73 -0.61
N ASN A 13 10.77 0.43 -0.36
CA ASN A 13 11.90 -0.32 -0.90
C ASN A 13 11.74 -0.54 -2.41
N TRP A 14 10.55 -0.95 -2.84
CA TRP A 14 10.21 -1.17 -4.23
C TRP A 14 10.39 0.10 -5.06
N LEU A 15 9.87 1.25 -4.60
CA LEU A 15 10.03 2.53 -5.29
C LEU A 15 11.46 3.08 -5.24
N SER A 16 12.37 2.46 -4.50
CA SER A 16 13.79 2.79 -4.54
C SER A 16 14.59 1.89 -5.51
N PHE A 17 14.00 0.76 -5.92
CA PHE A 17 14.62 -0.21 -6.82
C PHE A 17 14.68 0.29 -8.27
N ARG A 18 15.73 -0.09 -9.01
CA ARG A 18 15.96 0.38 -10.39
C ARG A 18 14.87 -0.09 -11.37
N ARG A 19 14.39 -1.33 -11.22
CA ARG A 19 13.37 -1.93 -12.10
C ARG A 19 11.97 -1.91 -11.49
N TRP A 20 11.68 -0.89 -10.69
CA TRP A 20 10.41 -0.78 -9.97
C TRP A 20 9.18 -0.88 -10.90
N GLU A 21 9.25 -0.40 -12.14
CA GLU A 21 8.13 -0.48 -13.08
C GLU A 21 7.72 -1.91 -13.48
N ASP A 22 8.59 -2.91 -13.31
CA ASP A 22 8.32 -4.28 -13.73
C ASP A 22 7.16 -4.94 -12.98
N ILE A 23 6.82 -4.47 -11.78
CA ILE A 23 5.64 -4.94 -11.04
C ILE A 23 4.36 -4.76 -11.88
N PHE A 24 4.34 -3.75 -12.76
CA PHE A 24 3.17 -3.47 -13.56
C PHE A 24 3.03 -4.34 -14.80
N ARG A 25 3.99 -5.23 -15.05
CA ARG A 25 3.81 -6.38 -15.96
C ARG A 25 2.90 -7.44 -15.34
N LEU A 26 2.87 -7.50 -14.01
CA LEU A 26 2.09 -8.47 -13.24
C LEU A 26 0.77 -7.90 -12.73
N PHE A 27 0.73 -6.61 -12.38
CA PHE A 27 -0.44 -5.95 -11.81
C PHE A 27 -0.82 -4.71 -12.62
N HIS A 28 -2.10 -4.58 -12.93
CA HIS A 28 -2.56 -3.41 -13.67
C HIS A 28 -2.51 -2.14 -12.82
N ARG A 29 -2.84 -2.28 -11.52
CA ARG A 29 -2.93 -1.19 -10.55
C ARG A 29 -2.58 -1.69 -9.16
N ILE A 30 -1.92 -0.83 -8.40
CA ILE A 30 -1.56 -1.06 -6.99
C ILE A 30 -2.45 -0.20 -6.11
N LEU A 31 -2.92 -0.76 -5.00
CA LEU A 31 -3.73 -0.11 -3.99
C LEU A 31 -2.88 0.16 -2.76
N LEU A 32 -2.92 1.39 -2.26
CA LEU A 32 -2.25 1.81 -1.03
C LEU A 32 -3.31 2.24 0.00
N PRO A 33 -3.46 1.53 1.14
CA PRO A 33 -4.37 1.97 2.19
C PRO A 33 -4.03 3.38 2.68
N SER A 34 -5.04 4.23 2.90
CA SER A 34 -4.83 5.63 3.27
C SER A 34 -4.11 5.80 4.61
N ILE A 35 -4.27 4.82 5.52
CA ILE A 35 -3.59 4.78 6.81
C ILE A 35 -2.06 4.69 6.68
N MET A 36 -1.56 4.21 5.54
CA MET A 36 -0.15 4.03 5.26
C MET A 36 0.52 5.28 4.66
N VAL A 37 -0.26 6.25 4.18
CA VAL A 37 0.28 7.48 3.55
C VAL A 37 1.18 8.29 4.51
N PRO A 38 0.85 8.47 5.80
CA PRO A 38 1.71 9.18 6.75
C PRO A 38 3.09 8.53 6.96
N GLU A 39 3.21 7.22 6.74
CA GLU A 39 4.47 6.48 6.89
C GLU A 39 5.47 6.78 5.77
N LEU A 40 5.00 7.31 4.63
CA LEU A 40 5.84 7.75 3.52
C LEU A 40 6.54 9.06 3.89
N ARG A 41 7.69 9.00 4.57
CA ARG A 41 8.45 10.20 5.00
C ARG A 41 9.40 10.74 3.92
N SER A 42 9.84 9.89 3.00
CA SER A 42 10.80 10.27 1.95
C SER A 42 10.12 11.08 0.84
N GLN A 43 10.62 12.28 0.59
CA GLN A 43 10.11 13.18 -0.45
C GLN A 43 10.24 12.56 -1.86
N ARG A 44 11.32 11.80 -2.10
CA ARG A 44 11.51 11.03 -3.34
C ARG A 44 10.42 9.97 -3.53
N VAL A 45 10.07 9.25 -2.47
CA VAL A 45 9.04 8.21 -2.52
C VAL A 45 7.67 8.85 -2.74
N ARG A 46 7.36 9.96 -2.06
CA ARG A 46 6.12 10.72 -2.27
C ARG A 46 5.96 11.17 -3.72
N GLY A 47 6.98 11.76 -4.32
CA GLY A 47 6.92 12.19 -5.72
C GLY A 47 6.61 11.04 -6.68
N ARG A 48 7.18 9.84 -6.45
CA ARG A 48 6.85 8.64 -7.23
C ARG A 48 5.42 8.16 -7.01
N VAL A 49 4.93 8.22 -5.77
CA VAL A 49 3.54 7.85 -5.46
C VAL A 49 2.58 8.81 -6.15
N GLU A 50 2.82 10.12 -6.08
CA GLU A 50 2.02 11.14 -6.76
C GLU A 50 1.99 10.93 -8.27
N GLU A 51 3.15 10.68 -8.89
CA GLU A 51 3.26 10.35 -10.32
C GLU A 51 2.42 9.11 -10.68
N LEU A 52 2.48 8.07 -9.85
CA LEU A 52 1.73 6.83 -10.10
C LEU A 52 0.22 6.98 -9.89
N VAL A 53 -0.19 7.81 -8.93
CA VAL A 53 -1.59 8.18 -8.73
C VAL A 53 -2.10 8.95 -9.94
N TYR A 54 -1.35 9.96 -10.39
CA TYR A 54 -1.69 10.75 -11.56
C TYR A 54 -1.83 9.88 -12.82
N ARG A 55 -0.95 8.89 -13.01
CA ARG A 55 -1.02 7.92 -14.11
C ARG A 55 -2.11 6.84 -13.94
N GLY A 56 -2.85 6.84 -12.84
CA GLY A 56 -3.87 5.83 -12.54
C GLY A 56 -3.31 4.43 -12.30
N ARG A 57 -2.01 4.31 -12.00
CA ARG A 57 -1.29 3.05 -11.72
C ARG A 57 -1.23 2.72 -10.24
N LEU A 58 -1.41 3.73 -9.39
CA LEU A 58 -1.62 3.58 -7.96
C LEU A 58 -2.95 4.25 -7.57
N ALA A 59 -3.69 3.66 -6.64
CA ALA A 59 -4.87 4.28 -6.05
C ALA A 59 -4.78 4.24 -4.52
N ILE A 60 -5.17 5.34 -3.88
CA ILE A 60 -5.30 5.40 -2.43
C ILE A 60 -6.64 4.80 -2.04
N LEU A 61 -6.60 3.75 -1.22
CA LEU A 61 -7.80 3.11 -0.71
C LEU A 61 -8.21 3.78 0.61
N PRO A 62 -9.40 4.40 0.70
CA PRO A 62 -9.83 5.03 1.93
C PRO A 62 -10.01 3.98 3.03
N ARG A 63 -9.72 4.39 4.26
CA ARG A 63 -10.02 3.60 5.46
C ARG A 63 -11.52 3.34 5.56
N ALA A 64 -11.90 2.09 5.83
CA ALA A 64 -13.28 1.70 5.99
C ALA A 64 -13.47 1.02 7.35
N ASP A 65 -14.52 1.41 8.08
CA ASP A 65 -14.73 1.00 9.48
C ASP A 65 -14.82 -0.52 9.68
N TYR A 66 -15.30 -1.25 8.67
CA TYR A 66 -15.36 -2.72 8.76
C TYR A 66 -13.97 -3.36 8.75
N VAL A 67 -12.98 -2.76 8.06
CA VAL A 67 -11.60 -3.25 8.03
C VAL A 67 -10.96 -3.08 9.41
N ASP A 68 -11.23 -1.97 10.08
CA ASP A 68 -10.72 -1.72 11.45
C ASP A 68 -11.30 -2.70 12.46
N ARG A 69 -12.60 -3.00 12.35
CA ARG A 69 -13.25 -4.00 13.21
C ARG A 69 -12.66 -5.38 13.01
N GLU A 70 -12.44 -5.81 11.76
CA GLU A 70 -11.80 -7.10 11.49
C GLU A 70 -10.34 -7.12 11.94
N ALA A 71 -9.58 -6.05 11.73
CA ALA A 71 -8.21 -5.95 12.22
C ALA A 71 -8.13 -6.09 13.75
N LEU A 72 -9.04 -5.43 14.49
CA LEU A 72 -9.14 -5.57 15.95
C LEU A 72 -9.54 -6.98 16.37
N ARG A 73 -10.46 -7.63 15.64
CA ARG A 73 -10.86 -9.02 15.89
C ARG A 73 -9.68 -9.97 15.75
N ILE A 74 -8.91 -9.84 14.66
CA ILE A 74 -7.70 -10.65 14.41
C ILE A 74 -6.66 -10.38 15.50
N PHE A 75 -6.41 -9.12 15.85
CA PHE A 75 -5.48 -8.75 16.90
C PHE A 75 -5.84 -9.40 18.24
N ASN A 76 -7.11 -9.34 18.64
CA ASN A 76 -7.57 -9.96 19.87
C ASN A 76 -7.45 -11.48 19.83
N LEU A 77 -7.80 -12.12 18.71
CA LEU A 77 -7.64 -13.55 18.54
C LEU A 77 -6.19 -14.00 18.75
N VAL A 78 -5.24 -13.31 18.12
CA VAL A 78 -3.80 -13.61 18.23
C VAL A 78 -3.31 -13.43 19.66
N ASN A 79 -3.73 -12.37 20.36
CA ASN A 79 -3.28 -12.09 21.73
C ASN A 79 -4.06 -12.83 22.83
N SER A 80 -5.17 -13.49 22.48
CA SER A 80 -5.99 -14.26 23.42
C SER A 80 -5.52 -15.70 23.62
N THR A 81 -4.55 -16.15 22.83
CA THR A 81 -3.93 -17.47 23.00
C THR A 81 -2.63 -17.29 23.80
N PRO A 82 -2.52 -17.87 25.01
CA PRO A 82 -1.33 -17.72 25.87
C PRO A 82 -0.10 -18.43 25.32
#